data_AF-A0A920GJ38-F1
#
_entry.id   AF-A0A920GJ38-F1
#
_cell.length_a   1.000
_cell.length_b   1.000
_cell.length_c   1.000
_cell.angle_alpha   90.00
_cell.angle_beta   90.00
_cell.angle_gamma   90.00
#
_symmetry.space_group_name_H-M   'P 1'
#
loop_
_entity.id
_entity.type
_entity.pdbx_description
1 polymer ?
#
loop_
_entity_poly.entity_id
_entity_poly.type
_entity_poly.pdbx_seq_one_letter_code
_entity_poly.pdbx_strand_id
1 'polypeptide(L)'
;MIDALNTLTKKFIDAKTVSDFQMLMLAHESIVSKLIGIEPVKEAEFSDYEGVVKSLGAWGGDFVLACGSTKSKEYFAAKGFKVCFAYTELISTAI
;
A
#
# COMPACT_ATOMS: atom_id res chain seq x y z
N MET A 1 -7.65 -17.33 -8.92
CA MET A 1 -6.66 -16.39 -8.33
C MET A 1 -6.47 -15.16 -9.19
N ILE A 2 -6.15 -15.28 -10.49
CA ILE A 2 -6.05 -14.12 -11.40
C ILE A 2 -7.37 -13.32 -11.47
N ASP A 3 -8.52 -14.01 -11.53
CA ASP A 3 -9.82 -13.32 -11.54
C ASP A 3 -10.09 -12.51 -10.28
N ALA A 4 -9.62 -12.98 -9.11
CA ALA A 4 -9.78 -12.25 -7.86
C ALA A 4 -8.96 -10.94 -7.85
N LEU A 5 -7.74 -10.98 -8.40
CA LEU A 5 -6.93 -9.77 -8.59
C LEU A 5 -7.56 -8.84 -9.62
N ASN A 6 -8.09 -9.35 -10.74
CA ASN A 6 -8.81 -8.54 -11.73
C ASN A 6 -10.04 -7.85 -11.12
N THR A 7 -10.81 -8.56 -10.30
CA THR A 7 -11.94 -7.99 -9.55
C THR A 7 -11.47 -6.93 -8.56
N LEU A 8 -10.38 -7.16 -7.83
CA LEU A 8 -9.82 -6.15 -6.92
C LEU A 8 -9.39 -4.90 -7.67
N THR A 9 -8.71 -5.03 -8.81
CA THR A 9 -8.32 -3.89 -9.65
C THR A 9 -9.51 -3.05 -10.07
N LYS A 10 -10.62 -3.67 -10.51
CA LYS A 10 -11.85 -2.94 -10.82
C LYS A 10 -12.40 -2.21 -9.60
N LYS A 11 -12.41 -2.86 -8.43
CA LYS A 11 -12.85 -2.23 -7.18
C LYS A 11 -11.95 -1.07 -6.75
N PHE A 12 -10.64 -1.14 -7.00
CA PHE A 12 -9.72 -0.03 -6.72
C PHE A 12 -10.08 1.21 -7.54
N ILE A 13 -10.44 1.04 -8.81
CA ILE A 13 -10.87 2.14 -9.68
C ILE A 13 -12.17 2.76 -9.15
N ASP A 14 -13.08 1.93 -8.64
CA ASP A 14 -14.38 2.37 -8.16
C ASP A 14 -14.39 2.91 -6.72
N ALA A 15 -13.32 2.71 -5.95
CA ALA A 15 -13.23 3.10 -4.55
C ALA A 15 -13.48 4.61 -4.37
N LYS A 16 -14.37 4.97 -3.43
CA LYS A 16 -14.77 6.37 -3.18
C LYS A 16 -14.28 6.91 -1.84
N THR A 17 -13.86 6.03 -0.94
CA THR A 17 -13.38 6.41 0.39
C THR A 17 -12.00 5.84 0.66
N VAL A 18 -11.26 6.50 1.57
CA VAL A 18 -9.95 6.02 2.03
C VAL A 18 -10.06 4.64 2.68
N SER A 19 -11.13 4.41 3.45
CA SER A 19 -11.40 3.11 4.09
C SER A 19 -11.58 1.99 3.07
N ASP A 20 -12.36 2.24 2.00
CA ASP A 20 -12.53 1.26 0.92
C ASP A 20 -11.18 0.94 0.26
N PHE A 21 -10.39 1.97 -0.03
CA PHE A 21 -9.07 1.81 -0.63
C PHE A 21 -8.13 0.99 0.29
N GLN A 22 -8.12 1.27 1.59
CA GLN A 22 -7.35 0.52 2.59
C GLN A 22 -7.77 -0.95 2.67
N MET A 23 -9.08 -1.25 2.66
CA MET A 23 -9.57 -2.63 2.65
C MET A 23 -9.12 -3.37 1.39
N LEU A 24 -9.17 -2.71 0.23
CA LEU A 24 -8.71 -3.28 -1.04
C LEU A 24 -7.19 -3.50 -1.04
N MET A 25 -6.41 -2.59 -0.45
CA MET A 25 -4.96 -2.77 -0.26
C MET A 25 -4.64 -4.00 0.57
N LEU A 26 -5.32 -4.20 1.71
CA LEU A 26 -5.14 -5.37 2.57
C LEU A 26 -5.49 -6.66 1.83
N ALA A 27 -6.63 -6.68 1.14
CA ALA A 27 -7.05 -7.86 0.37
C ALA A 27 -6.05 -8.19 -0.74
N HIS A 28 -5.56 -7.17 -1.46
CA HIS A 28 -4.57 -7.36 -2.51
C HIS A 28 -3.25 -7.89 -1.95
N GLU A 29 -2.73 -7.28 -0.88
CA GLU A 29 -1.47 -7.72 -0.28
C GLU A 29 -1.58 -9.15 0.25
N SER A 30 -2.69 -9.52 0.90
CA SER A 30 -2.93 -10.88 1.39
C SER A 30 -2.98 -11.94 0.29
N ILE A 31 -3.52 -11.61 -0.89
CA ILE A 31 -3.55 -12.55 -2.02
C ILE A 31 -2.16 -12.72 -2.62
N VAL A 32 -1.43 -11.61 -2.81
CA VAL A 32 -0.10 -11.65 -3.43
C VAL A 32 0.91 -12.32 -2.49
N SER A 33 0.92 -11.99 -1.22
CA SER A 33 1.80 -12.59 -0.20
C SER A 33 1.66 -14.12 -0.18
N LYS A 34 0.43 -14.63 -0.20
CA LYS A 34 0.15 -16.08 -0.28
C LYS A 34 0.63 -16.71 -1.58
N LEU A 35 0.54 -16.00 -2.70
CA LEU A 35 0.97 -16.51 -4.01
C LEU A 35 2.50 -16.63 -4.10
N ILE A 36 3.23 -15.64 -3.57
CA ILE A 36 4.70 -15.59 -3.69
C ILE A 36 5.42 -16.15 -2.45
N GLY A 37 4.70 -16.45 -1.37
CA GLY A 37 5.26 -17.00 -0.14
C GLY A 37 6.06 -15.99 0.70
N ILE A 38 5.79 -14.70 0.54
CA ILE A 38 6.47 -13.62 1.28
C ILE A 38 5.49 -13.04 2.29
N GLU A 39 5.93 -12.82 3.53
CA GLU A 39 5.11 -12.18 4.57
C GLU A 39 4.71 -10.76 4.14
N PRO A 40 3.44 -10.35 4.33
CA PRO A 40 3.03 -8.99 4.00
C PRO A 40 3.86 -7.95 4.78
N VAL A 41 4.26 -6.87 4.07
CA VAL A 41 5.30 -5.95 4.56
C VAL A 41 4.89 -5.18 5.82
N LYS A 42 3.58 -4.97 6.02
CA LYS A 42 3.10 -4.31 7.23
C LYS A 42 3.44 -5.16 8.45
N GLU A 43 3.20 -6.45 8.39
CA GLU A 43 3.41 -7.39 9.48
C GLU A 43 4.91 -7.53 9.79
N ALA A 44 5.76 -7.60 8.76
CA ALA A 44 7.20 -7.74 8.93
C ALA A 44 7.89 -6.48 9.49
N GLU A 45 7.53 -5.28 9.00
CA GLU A 45 8.34 -4.06 9.22
C GLU A 45 7.56 -2.89 9.87
N PHE A 46 6.23 -2.90 9.78
CA PHE A 46 5.36 -1.76 10.14
C PHE A 46 4.15 -2.17 10.97
N SER A 47 4.33 -3.15 11.86
CA SER A 47 3.23 -3.75 12.63
C SER A 47 2.52 -2.74 13.53
N ASP A 48 3.24 -1.69 13.92
CA ASP A 48 2.79 -0.57 14.75
C ASP A 48 2.20 0.60 13.95
N TYR A 49 2.19 0.53 12.61
CA TYR A 49 1.59 1.57 11.79
C TYR A 49 0.05 1.49 11.82
N GLU A 50 -0.59 2.59 12.21
CA GLU A 50 -2.06 2.69 12.32
C GLU A 50 -2.79 2.60 10.97
N GLY A 51 -2.10 2.86 9.85
CA GLY A 51 -2.66 2.76 8.49
C GLY A 51 -2.47 1.38 7.83
N VAL A 52 -2.60 1.33 6.51
CA VAL A 52 -2.30 0.13 5.72
C VAL A 52 -1.01 0.34 4.95
N VAL A 53 -0.14 -0.66 4.92
CA VAL A 53 1.05 -0.70 4.07
C VAL A 53 0.94 -1.93 3.17
N LYS A 54 1.22 -1.75 1.88
CA LYS A 54 1.41 -2.85 0.94
C LYS A 54 2.70 -2.65 0.16
N SER A 55 3.28 -3.74 -0.33
CA SER A 55 4.46 -3.64 -1.20
C SER A 55 4.10 -3.02 -2.56
N LEU A 56 5.06 -2.31 -3.16
CA LEU A 56 4.93 -1.65 -4.46
C LEU A 56 6.15 -2.01 -5.33
N GLY A 57 5.93 -2.60 -6.51
CA GLY A 57 7.02 -2.99 -7.41
C GLY A 57 7.11 -4.51 -7.56
N ALA A 58 8.27 -5.12 -7.38
CA ALA A 58 8.48 -6.57 -7.57
C ALA A 58 8.41 -7.38 -6.26
N TRP A 59 7.93 -6.81 -5.15
CA TRP A 59 7.81 -7.47 -3.83
C TRP A 59 9.14 -8.03 -3.26
N GLY A 60 10.28 -7.50 -3.72
CA GLY A 60 11.63 -7.86 -3.27
C GLY A 60 12.48 -6.68 -2.80
N GLY A 61 11.85 -5.52 -2.57
CA GLY A 61 12.52 -4.27 -2.22
C GLY A 61 11.90 -3.05 -2.93
N ASP A 62 12.62 -1.92 -2.87
CA ASP A 62 12.31 -0.62 -3.50
C ASP A 62 11.34 0.27 -2.74
N PHE A 63 10.03 0.08 -2.89
CA PHE A 63 9.02 0.98 -2.32
C PHE A 63 7.85 0.23 -1.69
N VAL A 64 7.21 0.91 -0.73
CA VAL A 64 5.91 0.50 -0.19
C VAL A 64 4.89 1.60 -0.47
N LEU A 65 3.63 1.20 -0.66
CA LEU A 65 2.51 2.12 -0.65
C LEU A 65 1.88 2.12 0.73
N ALA A 66 1.92 3.27 1.39
CA ALA A 66 1.24 3.49 2.66
C ALA A 66 -0.01 4.34 2.47
N CYS A 67 -1.10 3.90 3.09
CA CYS A 67 -2.35 4.65 3.16
C CYS A 67 -2.74 4.82 4.62
N GLY A 68 -2.59 6.04 5.13
CA GLY A 68 -2.85 6.37 6.52
C GLY A 68 -3.04 7.87 6.73
N SER A 69 -2.87 8.32 7.97
CA SER A 69 -3.12 9.72 8.34
C SER A 69 -2.05 10.68 7.80
N THR A 70 -2.27 11.97 7.99
CA THR A 70 -1.30 13.02 7.65
C THR A 70 0.05 12.88 8.37
N LYS A 71 0.10 12.13 9.48
CA LYS A 71 1.31 11.84 10.25
C LYS A 71 2.18 10.73 9.64
N SER A 72 1.76 10.12 8.55
CA SER A 72 2.46 8.98 7.94
C SER A 72 3.92 9.32 7.59
N LYS A 73 4.18 10.51 7.03
CA LYS A 73 5.55 10.94 6.70
C LYS A 73 6.44 10.99 7.94
N GLU A 74 5.93 11.48 9.07
CA GLU A 74 6.67 11.55 10.33
C GLU A 74 6.98 10.14 10.87
N TYR A 75 6.01 9.23 10.81
CA TYR A 75 6.20 7.84 11.21
C TYR A 75 7.32 7.15 10.39
N PHE A 76 7.27 7.24 9.05
CA PHE A 76 8.29 6.62 8.20
C PHE A 76 9.66 7.28 8.37
N ALA A 77 9.71 8.61 8.53
CA ALA A 77 10.95 9.32 8.83
C ALA A 77 11.57 8.88 10.16
N ALA A 78 10.76 8.70 11.21
CA ALA A 78 11.20 8.20 12.51
C ALA A 78 11.76 6.77 12.44
N LYS A 79 11.27 5.94 11.51
CA LYS A 79 11.83 4.61 11.20
C LYS A 79 13.06 4.65 10.27
N GLY A 80 13.53 5.83 9.87
CA GLY A 80 14.75 5.99 9.06
C GLY A 80 14.52 6.05 7.54
N PHE A 81 13.26 6.04 7.08
CA PHE A 81 12.94 6.16 5.65
C PHE A 81 12.97 7.63 5.22
N LYS A 82 14.04 8.00 4.50
CA LYS A 82 14.29 9.39 4.06
C LYS A 82 13.46 9.80 2.85
N VAL A 83 12.98 8.83 2.07
CA VAL A 83 12.25 9.05 0.83
C VAL A 83 10.80 8.69 1.07
N CYS A 84 9.92 9.71 1.12
CA CYS A 84 8.50 9.52 1.29
C CYS A 84 7.73 10.54 0.43
N PHE A 85 7.18 10.06 -0.68
CA PHE A 85 6.40 10.88 -1.61
C PHE A 85 4.92 10.79 -1.27
N ALA A 86 4.23 11.93 -1.20
CA ALA A 86 2.78 11.92 -1.28
C ALA A 86 2.34 11.57 -2.71
N TYR A 87 1.15 10.98 -2.85
CA TYR A 87 0.61 10.61 -4.16
C TYR A 87 0.57 11.79 -5.15
N THR A 88 0.24 12.99 -4.68
CA THR A 88 0.19 14.23 -5.47
C THR A 88 1.56 14.71 -5.96
N GLU A 89 2.65 14.23 -5.37
CA GLU A 89 4.01 14.54 -5.84
C GLU A 89 4.43 13.63 -7.01
N LEU A 90 3.85 12.43 -7.09
CA LEU A 90 4.16 11.45 -8.13
C LEU A 90 3.26 11.60 -9.36
N ILE A 91 1.98 11.92 -9.13
CA ILE A 91 1.00 12.08 -10.19
C ILE A 91 0.67 13.57 -10.31
N SER A 92 1.18 14.19 -11.36
CA SER A 92 0.75 15.52 -11.78
C SER A 92 -0.63 15.40 -12.43
N THR A 93 -1.66 15.94 -11.78
CA THR A 93 -2.89 16.30 -12.48
C THR A 93 -2.61 17.55 -13.30
N ALA A 94 -2.06 17.36 -14.51
CA ALA A 94 -2.28 18.32 -15.58
C ALA A 94 -3.76 18.21 -15.97
N ILE A 95 -4.57 19.14 -15.47
CA ILE A 95 -5.88 19.45 -16.04
C ILE A 95 -5.66 20.54 -17.08
#